data_AF-A0A0P4W8Z9-F1
#
_entry.id   AF-A0A0P4W8Z9-F1
#
_cell.length_a   1.000
_cell.length_b   1.000
_cell.length_c   1.000
_cell.angle_alpha   90.00
_cell.angle_beta   90.00
_cell.angle_gamma   90.00
#
_symmetry.space_group_name_H-M   'P 1'
#
loop_
_entity.id
_entity.type
_entity.pdbx_description
1 polymer ?
#
loop_
_entity_poly.entity_id
_entity_poly.type
_entity_poly.pdbx_seq_one_letter_code
_entity_poly.pdbx_strand_id
1 'polypeptide(L)'
;METVGPEGRTTMGMLYQCFFAVGFMLLPGIAYFVNNWRNLQLYISIPSVVLLLYYWVLPESPRWLMMQGRFEEAVKILKNIAKTNRSSMPPREELDALRDSFEFERKKSQEIEESLLKKFINFFRSIITLLSTRNMRRRCLIIFFAWFVVSMVYYGLTFSGGNINASPYLLVFLSGLVEIPSYFLVCWTLKK
;
A
#
# COMPACT_ATOMS: atom_id res chain seq x y z
N MET A 1 0.37 -1.70 6.13
CA MET A 1 -0.40 -2.67 6.95
C MET A 1 -0.07 -2.48 8.41
N GLU A 2 -0.65 -1.43 8.99
CA GLU A 2 -0.39 -1.07 10.39
C GLU A 2 -1.20 -1.92 11.37
N THR A 3 -2.31 -2.49 10.90
CA THR A 3 -3.23 -3.35 11.65
C THR A 3 -2.87 -4.84 11.63
N VAL A 4 -1.85 -5.23 10.84
CA VAL A 4 -1.46 -6.64 10.66
C VAL A 4 -0.10 -6.88 11.30
N GLY A 5 -0.02 -7.93 12.12
CA GLY A 5 1.22 -8.38 12.75
C GLY A 5 2.31 -8.77 11.74
N PRO A 6 3.60 -8.77 12.12
CA PRO A 6 4.73 -9.01 11.21
C PRO A 6 4.59 -10.26 10.33
N GLU A 7 4.05 -11.34 10.88
CA GLU A 7 3.87 -12.64 10.21
C GLU A 7 2.83 -12.59 9.08
N GLY A 8 1.80 -11.74 9.21
CA GLY A 8 0.71 -11.63 8.24
C GLY A 8 0.95 -10.60 7.14
N ARG A 9 1.97 -9.73 7.27
CA ARG A 9 2.19 -8.59 6.36
C ARG A 9 2.42 -9.02 4.91
N THR A 10 3.22 -10.05 4.70
CA THR A 10 3.50 -10.57 3.35
C THR A 10 2.24 -11.16 2.73
N THR A 11 1.47 -11.94 3.49
CA THR A 11 0.24 -12.58 2.99
C THR A 11 -0.81 -11.54 2.62
N MET A 12 -1.02 -10.55 3.48
CA MET A 12 -1.96 -9.46 3.21
C MET A 12 -1.48 -8.58 2.05
N GLY A 13 -0.17 -8.37 1.91
CA GLY A 13 0.45 -7.68 0.78
C GLY A 13 0.15 -8.37 -0.56
N MET A 14 0.29 -9.69 -0.59
CA MET A 14 -0.05 -10.49 -1.77
C MET A 14 -1.55 -10.50 -2.06
N LEU A 15 -2.39 -10.58 -1.02
CA LEU A 15 -3.83 -10.52 -1.18
C LEU A 15 -4.28 -9.21 -1.84
N TYR A 16 -3.66 -8.09 -1.47
CA TYR A 16 -3.90 -6.80 -2.12
C TYR A 16 -3.58 -6.84 -3.63
N GLN A 17 -2.46 -7.47 -4.00
CA GLN A 17 -2.08 -7.62 -5.41
C GLN A 17 -3.05 -8.52 -6.18
N CYS A 18 -3.64 -9.54 -5.56
CA CYS A 18 -4.68 -10.34 -6.19
C CYS A 18 -5.90 -9.50 -6.60
N PHE A 19 -6.33 -8.54 -5.75
CA PHE A 19 -7.43 -7.63 -6.12
C PHE A 19 -7.07 -6.74 -7.30
N PHE A 20 -5.80 -6.33 -7.41
CA PHE A 20 -5.31 -5.59 -8.58
C PHE A 20 -5.40 -6.43 -9.86
N ALA A 21 -4.92 -7.68 -9.84
CA ALA A 21 -5.02 -8.58 -10.98
C ALA A 21 -6.47 -8.84 -11.41
N VAL A 22 -7.39 -9.01 -10.45
CA VAL A 22 -8.83 -9.15 -10.74
C VAL A 22 -9.38 -7.90 -11.43
N GLY A 23 -9.04 -6.70 -10.95
CA GLY A 23 -9.42 -5.45 -11.61
C GLY A 23 -8.86 -5.33 -13.03
N PHE A 24 -7.60 -5.73 -13.21
CA PHE A 24 -6.92 -5.75 -14.50
C PHE A 24 -7.57 -6.73 -15.50
N MET A 25 -8.09 -7.86 -15.03
CA MET A 25 -8.87 -8.82 -15.84
C MET A 25 -10.29 -8.35 -16.14
N LEU A 26 -10.96 -7.65 -15.20
CA LEU A 26 -12.31 -7.13 -15.39
C LEU A 26 -12.36 -6.03 -16.45
N LEU A 27 -11.31 -5.21 -16.53
CA LEU A 27 -11.21 -4.10 -17.47
C LEU A 27 -11.44 -4.50 -18.94
N PRO A 28 -10.68 -5.47 -19.54
CA PRO A 28 -10.94 -5.92 -20.91
C PRO A 28 -12.29 -6.63 -21.04
N GLY A 29 -12.80 -7.28 -19.98
CA GLY A 29 -14.13 -7.88 -19.97
C GLY A 29 -15.23 -6.84 -20.17
N ILE A 30 -15.19 -5.73 -19.44
CA ILE A 30 -16.15 -4.63 -19.59
C ILE A 30 -15.96 -3.91 -20.94
N ALA A 31 -14.70 -3.70 -21.35
CA ALA A 31 -14.39 -3.04 -22.61
C ALA A 31 -14.84 -3.84 -23.84
N TYR A 32 -14.93 -5.18 -23.75
CA TYR A 32 -15.50 -6.01 -24.81
C TYR A 32 -16.99 -5.76 -25.03
N PHE A 33 -17.77 -5.52 -23.96
CA PHE A 33 -19.21 -5.26 -24.07
C PHE A 33 -19.54 -3.78 -24.34
N VAL A 34 -18.63 -2.86 -24.04
CA VAL A 34 -18.86 -1.42 -24.11
C VAL A 34 -17.92 -0.75 -25.10
N ASN A 35 -18.40 -0.52 -26.32
CA ASN A 35 -17.62 0.09 -27.40
C ASN A 35 -17.38 1.61 -27.23
N ASN A 36 -18.14 2.29 -26.36
CA ASN A 36 -18.00 3.73 -26.13
C ASN A 36 -17.05 4.01 -24.96
N TRP A 37 -15.92 4.68 -25.24
CA TRP A 37 -14.91 5.04 -24.24
C TRP A 37 -15.46 5.85 -23.05
N ARG A 38 -16.47 6.70 -23.29
CA ARG A 38 -17.13 7.49 -22.24
C ARG A 38 -17.90 6.61 -21.25
N ASN A 39 -18.62 5.62 -21.77
CA ASN A 39 -19.37 4.68 -20.95
C ASN A 39 -18.42 3.76 -20.20
N LEU A 40 -17.33 3.32 -20.84
CA LEU A 40 -16.27 2.54 -20.19
C LEU A 40 -15.67 3.30 -18.99
N GLN A 41 -15.35 4.59 -19.16
CA GLN A 41 -14.86 5.44 -18.07
C GLN A 41 -15.86 5.55 -16.91
N LEU A 42 -17.15 5.68 -17.23
CA LEU A 42 -18.22 5.70 -16.21
C LEU A 42 -18.26 4.39 -15.43
N TYR A 43 -18.25 3.24 -16.10
CA TYR A 43 -18.29 1.93 -15.44
C TYR A 43 -17.09 1.69 -14.52
N ILE A 44 -15.89 2.07 -14.95
CA ILE A 44 -14.67 1.94 -14.14
C ILE A 44 -14.69 2.89 -12.93
N SER A 45 -15.39 4.02 -13.05
CA SER A 45 -15.50 4.99 -11.95
C SER A 45 -16.47 4.54 -10.84
N ILE A 46 -17.42 3.64 -11.14
CA ILE A 46 -18.41 3.18 -10.16
C ILE A 46 -17.75 2.51 -8.93
N PRO A 47 -16.84 1.52 -9.09
CA PRO A 47 -16.09 0.97 -7.95
C PRO A 47 -15.36 2.04 -7.13
N SER A 48 -14.78 3.05 -7.78
CA SER A 48 -14.07 4.14 -7.09
C SER A 48 -15.00 4.98 -6.22
N VAL A 49 -16.26 5.18 -6.63
CA VAL A 49 -17.25 5.88 -5.79
C VAL A 49 -17.67 5.02 -4.60
N VAL A 50 -17.80 3.71 -4.77
CA VAL A 50 -18.05 2.78 -3.66
C VAL A 50 -16.89 2.83 -2.65
N LEU A 51 -15.65 3.02 -3.12
CA LEU A 51 -14.51 3.21 -2.23
C LEU A 51 -14.63 4.46 -1.33
N LEU A 52 -15.36 5.50 -1.74
CA LEU A 52 -15.59 6.68 -0.90
C LEU A 52 -16.48 6.36 0.31
N LEU A 53 -17.37 5.36 0.20
CA LEU A 53 -18.21 4.92 1.31
C LEU A 53 -17.38 4.30 2.45
N TYR A 54 -16.17 3.80 2.16
CA TYR A 54 -15.27 3.27 3.19
C TYR A 54 -14.83 4.33 4.19
N TYR A 55 -14.86 5.61 3.83
CA TYR A 55 -14.55 6.70 4.76
C TYR A 55 -15.45 6.65 6.03
N TRP A 56 -16.69 6.19 5.88
CA TRP A 56 -17.67 6.13 6.97
C TRP A 56 -17.58 4.85 7.79
N VAL A 57 -17.05 3.77 7.21
CA VAL A 57 -17.04 2.42 7.80
C VAL A 57 -15.69 2.09 8.43
N LEU A 58 -14.59 2.58 7.86
CA LEU A 58 -13.24 2.21 8.30
C LEU A 58 -12.80 3.10 9.48
N PRO A 59 -12.44 2.51 10.64
CA PRO A 59 -11.84 3.29 11.71
C PRO A 59 -10.48 3.85 11.28
N GLU A 60 -10.14 5.04 11.78
CA GLU A 60 -8.83 5.65 11.55
C GLU A 60 -7.69 4.77 12.11
N SER A 61 -6.48 4.92 11.56
CA SER A 61 -5.33 4.15 12.02
C SER A 61 -5.01 4.46 13.49
N PRO A 62 -4.90 3.45 14.38
CA PRO A 62 -4.50 3.66 15.77
C PRO A 62 -3.17 4.39 15.92
N ARG A 63 -2.21 4.17 15.00
CA ARG A 63 -0.91 4.85 15.02
C ARG A 63 -1.03 6.34 14.70
N TRP A 64 -1.83 6.66 13.70
CA TRP A 64 -2.10 8.06 13.35
C TRP A 64 -2.81 8.80 14.48
N LEU A 65 -3.80 8.16 15.11
CA LEU A 65 -4.49 8.71 16.28
C LEU A 65 -3.53 8.97 17.46
N MET A 66 -2.59 8.06 17.73
CA MET A 66 -1.56 8.27 18.75
C MET A 66 -0.66 9.47 18.42
N MET A 67 -0.22 9.62 17.17
CA MET A 67 0.59 10.77 16.73
C MET A 67 -0.17 12.10 16.82
N GLN A 68 -1.48 12.09 16.59
CA GLN A 68 -2.35 13.27 16.73
C GLN A 68 -2.73 13.56 18.20
N GLY A 69 -2.30 12.73 19.16
CA GLY A 69 -2.62 12.81 20.59
C GLY A 69 -4.06 12.44 20.95
N ARG A 70 -4.79 11.78 20.05
CA ARG A 70 -6.10 11.16 20.32
C ARG A 70 -5.91 9.75 20.89
N PHE A 71 -5.22 9.66 22.03
CA PHE A 71 -4.77 8.39 22.61
C PHE A 71 -5.94 7.48 23.05
N GLU A 72 -6.95 8.06 23.70
CA GLU A 72 -8.14 7.33 24.17
C GLU A 72 -8.89 6.63 23.02
N GLU A 73 -8.98 7.28 21.86
CA GLU A 73 -9.62 6.72 20.67
C GLU A 73 -8.79 5.58 20.06
N ALA A 74 -7.47 5.74 20.03
CA ALA A 74 -6.55 4.68 19.61
C ALA A 74 -6.68 3.44 20.52
N VAL A 75 -6.71 3.63 21.84
CA VAL A 75 -6.87 2.55 22.83
C VAL A 75 -8.23 1.86 22.67
N LYS A 76 -9.30 2.61 22.40
CA LYS A 76 -10.63 2.04 22.13
C LYS A 76 -10.63 1.13 20.91
N ILE A 77 -9.98 1.55 19.82
CA ILE A 77 -9.84 0.73 18.60
C ILE A 77 -8.98 -0.51 18.88
N LEU A 78 -7.84 -0.36 19.55
CA LEU A 78 -6.97 -1.47 19.94
C LEU A 78 -7.68 -2.48 20.85
N LYS A 79 -8.54 -2.02 21.78
CA LYS A 79 -9.37 -2.88 22.63
C LYS A 79 -10.36 -3.71 21.82
N ASN A 80 -10.98 -3.10 20.81
CA ASN A 80 -11.90 -3.81 19.92
C ASN A 80 -11.15 -4.85 19.07
N ILE A 81 -9.97 -4.50 18.54
CA ILE A 81 -9.11 -5.44 17.80
C ILE A 81 -8.66 -6.60 18.71
N ALA A 82 -8.23 -6.32 19.94
CA ALA A 82 -7.80 -7.34 20.90
C ALA A 82 -8.93 -8.31 21.28
N LYS A 83 -10.16 -7.79 21.46
CA LYS A 83 -11.36 -8.62 21.67
C LYS A 83 -11.62 -9.54 20.47
N THR A 84 -11.59 -9.01 19.26
CA THR A 84 -11.81 -9.79 18.03
C THR A 84 -10.71 -10.84 17.82
N ASN A 85 -9.46 -10.50 18.13
CA ASN A 85 -8.30 -11.38 18.00
C ASN A 85 -8.11 -12.32 19.21
N ARG A 86 -8.99 -12.27 20.21
CA ARG A 86 -8.90 -13.04 21.47
C ARG A 86 -7.52 -12.92 22.16
N SER A 87 -6.90 -11.77 22.04
CA SER A 87 -5.57 -11.49 22.60
C SER A 87 -5.70 -10.59 23.83
N SER A 88 -4.81 -10.77 24.81
CA SER A 88 -4.74 -9.92 26.00
C SER A 88 -4.18 -8.55 25.63
N MET A 89 -4.84 -7.50 26.10
CA MET A 89 -4.30 -6.14 26.01
C MET A 89 -3.06 -6.03 26.91
N PRO A 90 -1.99 -5.33 26.48
CA PRO A 90 -0.84 -5.06 27.34
C PRO A 90 -1.27 -4.33 28.63
N PRO A 91 -0.53 -4.51 29.75
CA PRO A 91 -0.80 -3.82 31.01
C PRO A 91 -0.94 -2.31 30.84
N ARG A 92 -1.75 -1.66 31.70
CA ARG A 92 -1.97 -0.20 31.63
C ARG A 92 -0.66 0.59 31.71
N GLU A 93 0.32 0.10 32.45
CA GLU A 93 1.66 0.68 32.58
C GLU A 93 2.41 0.76 31.24
N GLU A 94 2.31 -0.26 30.39
CA GLU A 94 2.93 -0.24 29.05
C GLU A 94 2.20 0.71 28.09
N LEU A 95 0.89 0.85 28.25
CA LEU A 95 0.09 1.81 27.47
C LEU A 95 0.44 3.25 27.85
N ASP A 96 0.62 3.53 29.14
CA ASP A 96 1.02 4.86 29.62
C ASP A 96 2.44 5.20 29.18
N ALA A 97 3.40 4.25 29.26
CA ALA A 97 4.75 4.44 28.73
C ALA A 97 4.75 4.71 27.21
N LEU A 98 3.86 4.04 26.47
CA LEU A 98 3.69 4.28 25.04
C LEU A 98 3.12 5.69 24.79
N ARG A 99 2.16 6.14 25.59
CA ARG A 99 1.60 7.50 25.52
C ARG A 99 2.70 8.55 25.70
N ASP A 100 3.52 8.40 26.73
CA ASP A 100 4.62 9.34 27.03
C ASP A 100 5.65 9.41 25.89
N SER A 101 5.96 8.27 25.27
CA SER A 101 6.87 8.22 24.11
C SER A 101 6.34 9.00 22.91
N PHE A 102 5.05 8.85 22.59
CA PHE A 102 4.42 9.57 21.48
C PHE A 102 4.19 11.05 21.79
N GLU A 103 3.88 11.41 23.05
CA GLU A 103 3.79 12.81 23.48
C GLU A 103 5.15 13.51 23.39
N PHE A 104 6.25 12.83 23.73
CA PHE A 104 7.61 13.34 23.58
C PHE A 104 7.96 13.57 22.10
N GLU A 105 7.66 12.61 21.22
CA GLU A 105 7.85 12.77 19.76
C GLU A 105 7.01 13.91 19.18
N ARG A 106 5.77 14.08 19.66
CA ARG A 106 4.90 15.18 19.25
C ARG A 106 5.45 16.53 19.66
N LYS A 107 5.90 16.70 20.91
CA LYS A 107 6.51 17.96 21.39
C LYS A 107 7.75 18.32 20.59
N LYS A 108 8.63 17.34 20.34
CA LYS A 108 9.81 17.51 19.47
C LYS A 108 9.42 17.89 18.04
N SER A 109 8.32 17.34 17.51
CA SER A 109 7.85 17.65 16.16
C SER A 109 7.19 19.03 16.05
N GLN A 110 6.50 19.49 17.10
CA GLN A 110 5.88 20.82 17.16
C GLN A 110 6.91 21.95 17.32
N GLU A 111 8.01 21.74 18.07
CA GLU A 111 9.14 22.68 18.09
C GLU A 111 9.80 22.86 16.71
N ILE A 112 9.66 21.87 15.82
CA ILE A 112 10.20 21.89 14.45
C ILE A 112 9.20 22.50 13.44
N GLU A 113 7.97 22.79 13.87
CA GLU A 113 6.87 23.23 12.99
C GLU A 113 7.00 24.67 12.49
N GLU A 114 7.81 25.52 13.16
CA GLU A 114 7.97 26.94 12.81
C GLU A 114 8.76 27.24 11.51
N SER A 115 9.22 26.25 10.74
CA SER A 115 9.89 26.57 9.47
C SER A 115 9.74 25.50 8.40
N LEU A 116 8.73 25.70 7.53
CA LEU A 116 8.56 24.93 6.29
C LEU A 116 9.86 24.84 5.48
N LEU A 117 10.66 25.92 5.46
CA LEU A 117 11.98 25.93 4.84
C LEU A 117 12.98 24.95 5.50
N LYS A 118 13.01 24.85 6.83
CA LYS A 118 13.85 23.84 7.50
C LYS A 118 13.33 22.43 7.26
N LYS A 119 12.00 22.21 7.15
CA LYS A 119 11.43 20.91 6.76
C LYS A 119 11.90 20.51 5.35
N PHE A 120 11.87 21.43 4.38
CA PHE A 120 12.40 21.17 3.03
C PHE A 120 13.91 20.87 3.05
N ILE A 121 14.72 21.68 3.72
CA ILE A 121 16.18 21.47 3.81
C ILE A 121 16.50 20.14 4.52
N ASN A 122 15.80 19.82 5.61
CA ASN A 122 15.98 18.56 6.33
C ASN A 122 15.52 17.35 5.50
N PHE A 123 14.49 17.49 4.67
CA PHE A 123 14.07 16.46 3.74
C PHE A 123 15.15 16.17 2.69
N PHE A 124 15.69 17.20 2.04
CA PHE A 124 16.82 17.02 1.11
C PHE A 124 18.05 16.45 1.80
N ARG A 125 18.36 16.93 3.02
CA ARG A 125 19.46 16.38 3.83
C ARG A 125 19.23 14.91 4.15
N SER A 126 18.00 14.51 4.49
CA SER A 126 17.63 13.12 4.75
C SER A 126 17.80 12.24 3.52
N ILE A 127 17.38 12.70 2.34
CA ILE A 127 17.61 11.99 1.07
C ILE A 127 19.11 11.82 0.80
N ILE A 128 19.89 12.89 0.97
CA ILE A 128 21.34 12.86 0.77
C ILE A 128 22.01 11.94 1.79
N THR A 129 21.58 11.93 3.06
CA THR A 129 22.07 11.01 4.10
C THR A 129 21.71 9.55 3.80
N LEU A 130 20.51 9.31 3.27
CA LEU A 130 20.05 7.98 2.86
C LEU A 130 20.89 7.46 1.67
N LEU A 131 21.22 8.31 0.71
CA LEU A 131 22.15 8.02 -0.40
C LEU A 131 23.62 7.98 0.02
N SER A 132 24.00 8.67 1.09
CA SER A 132 25.37 8.67 1.62
C SER A 132 25.70 7.33 2.30
N THR A 133 24.71 6.72 2.96
CA THR A 133 24.89 5.44 3.64
C THR A 133 25.07 4.30 2.61
N ARG A 134 26.25 3.66 2.60
CA ARG A 134 26.66 2.68 1.57
C ARG A 134 25.68 1.51 1.40
N ASN A 135 25.13 0.99 2.50
CA ASN A 135 24.20 -0.14 2.47
C ASN A 135 22.82 0.26 1.95
N MET A 136 22.31 1.43 2.34
CA MET A 136 21.02 1.94 1.88
C MET A 136 21.08 2.34 0.41
N ARG A 137 22.14 3.03 -0.03
CA ARG A 137 22.33 3.37 -1.44
C ARG A 137 22.32 2.14 -2.34
N ARG A 138 23.02 1.07 -1.96
CA ARG A 138 23.02 -0.18 -2.74
C ARG A 138 21.61 -0.77 -2.86
N ARG A 139 20.87 -0.85 -1.75
CA ARG A 139 19.48 -1.36 -1.75
C ARG A 139 18.56 -0.49 -2.61
N CYS A 140 18.63 0.83 -2.47
CA CYS A 140 17.85 1.77 -3.29
C CYS A 140 18.16 1.60 -4.78
N LEU A 141 19.44 1.57 -5.18
CA LEU A 141 19.81 1.39 -6.59
C LEU A 141 19.33 0.06 -7.16
N ILE A 142 19.42 -1.02 -6.38
CA ILE A 142 18.89 -2.34 -6.79
C ILE A 142 17.38 -2.26 -7.00
N ILE A 143 16.63 -1.63 -6.08
CA ILE A 143 15.17 -1.51 -6.18
C ILE A 143 14.78 -0.63 -7.39
N PHE A 144 15.45 0.51 -7.59
CA PHE A 144 15.20 1.39 -8.74
C PHE A 144 15.50 0.70 -10.06
N PHE A 145 16.62 -0.02 -10.15
CA PHE A 145 16.98 -0.76 -11.35
C PHE A 145 15.99 -1.91 -11.61
N ALA A 146 15.60 -2.65 -10.58
CA ALA A 146 14.58 -3.69 -10.70
C ALA A 146 13.25 -3.12 -11.20
N TRP A 147 12.79 -2.00 -10.64
CA TRP A 147 11.59 -1.30 -11.10
C TRP A 147 11.69 -0.83 -12.55
N PHE A 148 12.86 -0.31 -12.94
CA PHE A 148 13.13 0.11 -14.31
C PHE A 148 13.01 -1.07 -15.29
N VAL A 149 13.67 -2.19 -14.98
CA VAL A 149 13.63 -3.41 -15.81
C VAL A 149 12.20 -3.95 -15.90
N VAL A 150 11.49 -4.05 -14.77
CA VAL A 150 10.09 -4.51 -14.74
C VAL A 150 9.20 -3.61 -15.60
N SER A 151 9.34 -2.29 -15.49
CA SER A 151 8.57 -1.34 -16.29
C SER A 151 8.88 -1.46 -17.78
N MET A 152 10.17 -1.57 -18.13
CA MET A 152 10.60 -1.73 -19.51
C MET A 152 10.03 -3.00 -20.14
N VAL A 153 10.07 -4.12 -19.43
CA VAL A 153 9.49 -5.39 -19.89
C VAL A 153 7.96 -5.28 -20.02
N TYR A 154 7.29 -4.72 -19.01
CA TYR A 154 5.83 -4.59 -19.00
C TYR A 154 5.32 -3.73 -20.17
N TYR A 155 5.88 -2.54 -20.37
CA TYR A 155 5.51 -1.69 -21.50
C TYR A 155 5.98 -2.27 -22.84
N GLY A 156 7.14 -2.95 -22.86
CA GLY A 156 7.64 -3.65 -24.04
C GLY A 156 6.68 -4.73 -24.54
N LEU A 157 6.13 -5.55 -23.62
CA LEU A 157 5.10 -6.54 -23.93
C LEU A 157 3.79 -5.88 -24.36
N THR A 158 3.38 -4.82 -23.67
CA THR A 158 2.14 -4.08 -23.98
C THR A 158 2.18 -3.48 -25.39
N PHE A 159 3.30 -2.84 -25.78
CA PHE A 159 3.46 -2.27 -27.12
C PHE A 159 3.65 -3.32 -28.20
N SER A 160 4.36 -4.42 -27.90
CA SER A 160 4.54 -5.54 -28.84
C SER A 160 3.24 -6.32 -29.07
N GLY A 161 2.29 -6.24 -28.13
CA GLY A 161 0.95 -6.79 -28.25
C GLY A 161 0.16 -6.32 -29.47
N GLY A 162 0.45 -5.11 -29.98
CA GLY A 162 -0.17 -4.58 -31.20
C GLY A 162 0.26 -5.31 -32.49
N ASN A 163 1.37 -6.06 -32.47
CA ASN A 163 1.88 -6.82 -33.61
C ASN A 163 1.40 -8.27 -33.64
N ILE A 164 0.76 -8.74 -32.56
CA ILE A 164 0.18 -10.08 -32.48
C ILE A 164 -1.24 -9.98 -33.03
N ASN A 165 -1.62 -10.80 -34.01
CA ASN A 165 -2.99 -10.86 -34.58
C ASN A 165 -4.07 -11.33 -33.57
N ALA A 166 -3.79 -11.30 -32.27
CA ALA A 166 -4.73 -11.59 -31.21
C ALA A 166 -5.51 -10.32 -30.83
N SER A 167 -6.78 -10.47 -30.42
CA SER A 167 -7.53 -9.32 -29.94
C SER A 167 -6.84 -8.71 -28.70
N PRO A 168 -6.70 -7.38 -28.60
CA PRO A 168 -6.03 -6.72 -27.48
C PRO A 168 -6.69 -7.04 -26.13
N TYR A 169 -8.01 -7.29 -26.13
CA TYR A 169 -8.77 -7.69 -24.94
C TYR A 169 -8.30 -9.03 -24.35
N LEU A 170 -8.08 -10.04 -25.20
CA LEU A 170 -7.59 -11.35 -24.78
C LEU A 170 -6.16 -11.29 -24.25
N LEU A 171 -5.29 -10.49 -24.87
CA LEU A 171 -3.90 -10.33 -24.42
C LEU A 171 -3.84 -9.75 -23.00
N VAL A 172 -4.61 -8.70 -22.74
CA VAL A 172 -4.66 -8.04 -21.42
C VAL A 172 -5.28 -8.99 -20.38
N PHE A 173 -6.35 -9.71 -20.75
CA PHE A 173 -6.99 -10.69 -19.86
C PHE A 173 -6.03 -11.83 -19.47
N LEU A 174 -5.33 -12.42 -20.45
CA LEU A 174 -4.35 -13.48 -20.19
C LEU A 174 -3.17 -12.99 -19.35
N SER A 175 -2.73 -11.74 -19.56
CA SER A 175 -1.66 -11.14 -18.76
C SER A 175 -2.07 -11.03 -17.28
N GLY A 176 -3.29 -10.56 -16.99
CA GLY A 176 -3.81 -10.53 -15.62
C GLY A 176 -4.02 -11.92 -15.01
N LEU A 177 -4.40 -12.91 -15.83
CA LEU A 177 -4.54 -14.30 -15.38
C LEU A 177 -3.21 -14.92 -14.95
N VAL A 178 -2.10 -14.58 -15.61
CA VAL A 178 -0.75 -15.07 -15.26
C VAL A 178 -0.26 -14.47 -13.94
N GLU A 179 -0.72 -13.28 -13.54
CA GLU A 179 -0.33 -12.65 -12.28
C GLU A 179 -0.88 -13.41 -11.05
N ILE A 180 -2.05 -14.03 -11.15
CA ILE A 180 -2.68 -14.74 -10.02
C ILE A 180 -1.82 -15.92 -9.53
N PRO A 181 -1.42 -16.90 -10.38
CA PRO A 181 -0.50 -17.97 -9.97
C PRO A 181 0.84 -17.46 -9.47
N SER A 182 1.34 -16.37 -10.06
CA SER A 182 2.61 -15.73 -9.63
C SER A 182 2.54 -15.30 -8.17
N TYR A 183 1.47 -14.62 -7.75
CA TYR A 183 1.32 -14.18 -6.36
C TYR A 183 1.22 -15.36 -5.37
N PHE A 184 0.56 -16.46 -5.77
CA PHE A 184 0.53 -17.67 -4.96
C PHE A 184 1.92 -18.29 -4.79
N LEU A 185 2.71 -18.38 -5.86
CA LEU A 185 4.07 -18.90 -5.82
C LEU A 185 5.00 -18.03 -4.95
N VAL A 186 4.86 -16.71 -5.03
CA VAL A 186 5.64 -15.78 -4.19
C VAL A 186 5.22 -15.90 -2.72
N CYS A 187 3.92 -16.01 -2.44
CA CYS A 187 3.46 -16.21 -1.07
C CYS A 187 3.95 -17.56 -0.48
N TRP A 188 4.04 -18.60 -1.31
CA TRP A 188 4.55 -19.91 -0.90
C TRP A 188 6.07 -19.88 -0.64
N THR A 189 6.85 -19.29 -1.55
CA THR A 189 8.31 -19.20 -1.40
C THR A 189 8.74 -18.32 -0.22
N LEU A 190 8.03 -17.23 0.07
CA LEU A 190 8.36 -16.35 1.19
C LEU A 190 7.96 -16.90 2.57
N LYS A 191 7.11 -17.94 2.62
CA LYS A 191 6.75 -18.64 3.87
C LYS A 191 7.72 -19.79 4.20
N LYS A 192 8.66 -20.11 3.31
CA LYS A 192 9.68 -21.15 3.49
C LYS A 192 11.00 -20.52 3.89
#